data_AF-A0A973JBW7-F1
#
_entry.id   AF-A0A973JBW7-F1
#
_cell.length_a   1.000
_cell.length_b   1.000
_cell.length_c   1.000
_cell.angle_alpha   90.00
_cell.angle_beta   90.00
_cell.angle_gamma   90.00
#
_symmetry.space_group_name_H-M   'P 1'
#
loop_
_entity.id
_entity.type
_entity.pdbx_description
1 polymer ?
#
loop_
_entity_poly.entity_id
_entity_poly.type
_entity_poly.pdbx_seq_one_letter_code
_entity_poly.pdbx_strand_id
1 'polypeptide(L)'
;MLFGIAGVIILLAGCTSSRQELKACAEVVNSGFRPVARERTERFQGKVQETTALCRGGEKAVTFRSTPYVDWANYWATGDAGSMYPGTTSIDGHLRPNGRGIDGALLDLEYQRMELIKFNLFDNSGTYREYLEGRDGVAGPALKVWNAMRLPKDNPNYQAVGGDGPQLCQGELIRARTLNGTCNDIKNPLMGSTGQPFARNAQFETTFPDLGKNTLARNRHGNRLGLLKPDPQVISRMLFTRPQSQPGKCAEGQGLPGYSADASCDYKKAPFFNVLAAFWIQFMTHDWFSHMEEG
;
A
#
# COMPACT_ATOMS: atom_id res chain seq x y z
N MET A 1 23.83 29.39 1.76
CA MET A 1 25.24 28.98 1.54
C MET A 1 25.41 27.45 1.51
N LEU A 2 24.77 26.67 2.39
CA LEU A 2 24.84 25.19 2.36
C LEU A 2 24.29 24.54 1.07
N PHE A 3 23.16 25.00 0.53
CA PHE A 3 22.56 24.42 -0.68
C PHE A 3 23.43 24.59 -1.94
N GLY A 4 24.13 25.73 -2.07
CA GLY A 4 25.07 25.96 -3.17
C GLY A 4 26.29 25.03 -3.15
N ILE A 5 26.74 24.63 -1.96
CA ILE A 5 27.85 23.68 -1.79
C ILE A 5 27.41 22.25 -2.17
N ALA A 6 26.18 21.85 -1.84
CA ALA A 6 25.63 20.54 -2.19
C ALA A 6 25.48 20.36 -3.73
N GLY A 7 25.04 21.40 -4.45
CA GLY A 7 24.97 21.38 -5.91
C GLY A 7 26.35 21.19 -6.58
N VAL A 8 27.39 21.80 -6.02
CA VAL A 8 28.78 21.65 -6.50
C VAL A 8 29.33 20.25 -6.24
N ILE A 9 29.01 19.63 -5.09
CA ILE A 9 29.42 18.26 -4.77
C ILE A 9 28.78 17.24 -5.72
N ILE A 10 27.53 17.44 -6.13
CA ILE A 10 26.84 16.58 -7.10
C ILE A 10 27.46 16.70 -8.50
N LEU A 11 27.86 17.92 -8.90
CA LEU A 11 28.58 18.14 -10.16
C LEU A 11 29.94 17.44 -10.18
N LEU A 12 30.64 17.38 -9.04
CA LEU A 12 31.94 16.72 -8.91
C LEU A 12 31.84 15.18 -8.77
N ALA A 13 30.80 14.67 -8.12
CA ALA A 13 30.54 13.23 -7.98
C ALA A 13 29.88 12.61 -9.24
N GLY A 14 29.33 13.47 -10.11
CA GLY A 14 28.51 13.10 -11.25
C GLY A 14 29.24 12.94 -12.58
N CYS A 15 30.55 12.66 -12.58
CA CYS A 15 31.35 12.47 -13.81
C CYS A 15 30.80 11.42 -14.80
N THR A 16 29.81 10.63 -14.40
CA THR A 16 29.13 9.65 -15.25
C THR A 16 27.81 10.13 -15.84
N SER A 17 27.22 11.25 -15.39
CA SER A 17 25.87 11.69 -15.81
C SER A 17 25.89 12.72 -16.95
N SER A 18 24.80 12.81 -17.72
CA SER A 18 24.66 13.85 -18.75
C SER A 18 24.55 15.26 -18.12
N ARG A 19 24.91 16.31 -18.88
CA ARG A 19 24.79 17.71 -18.40
C ARG A 19 23.36 18.08 -17.99
N GLN A 20 22.37 17.55 -18.71
CA GLN A 20 20.95 17.81 -18.45
C GLN A 20 20.50 17.15 -17.14
N GLU A 21 20.90 15.90 -16.89
CA GLU A 21 20.64 15.21 -15.63
C GLU A 21 21.31 15.92 -14.44
N LEU A 22 22.58 16.35 -14.59
CA LEU A 22 23.28 17.07 -13.54
C LEU A 22 22.60 18.39 -13.19
N LYS A 23 22.14 19.14 -14.19
CA LYS A 23 21.37 20.37 -13.98
C LYS A 23 20.06 20.07 -13.25
N ALA A 24 19.33 19.03 -13.67
CA ALA A 24 18.10 18.62 -13.02
C ALA A 24 18.33 18.18 -11.56
N CYS A 25 19.39 17.45 -11.28
CA CYS A 25 19.74 17.05 -9.92
C CYS A 25 20.14 18.24 -9.04
N ALA A 26 20.91 19.19 -9.57
CA ALA A 26 21.22 20.41 -8.85
C ALA A 26 19.96 21.21 -8.50
N GLU A 27 18.99 21.27 -9.42
CA GLU A 27 17.69 21.90 -9.18
C GLU A 27 16.89 21.19 -8.07
N VAL A 28 16.80 19.85 -8.13
CA VAL A 28 16.14 19.03 -7.08
C VAL A 28 16.74 19.28 -5.71
N VAL A 29 18.08 19.35 -5.62
CA VAL A 29 18.77 19.62 -4.36
C VAL A 29 18.51 21.03 -3.86
N ASN A 30 18.49 22.01 -4.76
CA ASN A 30 18.19 23.40 -4.42
C ASN A 30 16.73 23.60 -4.00
N SER A 31 15.79 22.84 -4.56
CA SER A 31 14.38 22.88 -4.17
C SER A 31 14.11 22.23 -2.81
N GLY A 32 15.02 21.37 -2.34
CA GLY A 32 14.87 20.61 -1.11
C GLY A 32 13.79 19.52 -1.21
N PHE A 33 13.44 18.95 -0.06
CA PHE A 33 12.43 17.90 0.04
C PHE A 33 11.01 18.47 -0.09
N ARG A 34 10.14 17.71 -0.78
CA ARG A 34 8.70 18.01 -0.84
C ARG A 34 8.11 18.01 0.59
N PRO A 35 7.26 18.97 0.97
CA PRO A 35 6.53 18.87 2.22
C PRO A 35 5.49 17.73 2.15
N VAL A 36 5.24 17.07 3.28
CA VAL A 36 4.12 16.13 3.39
C VAL A 36 2.83 16.91 3.19
N ALA A 37 1.97 16.42 2.30
CA ALA A 37 0.73 17.10 1.91
C ALA A 37 -0.12 17.46 3.12
N ARG A 38 -0.67 18.68 3.12
CA ARG A 38 -1.55 19.14 4.21
C ARG A 38 -2.95 18.57 4.06
N GLU A 39 -3.41 18.50 2.82
CA GLU A 39 -4.72 17.99 2.43
C GLU A 39 -4.61 16.84 1.43
N ARG A 40 -5.68 16.03 1.34
CA ARG A 40 -5.70 14.80 0.55
C ARG A 40 -5.59 15.03 -0.96
N THR A 41 -6.07 16.17 -1.45
CA THR A 41 -6.01 16.62 -2.86
C THR A 41 -4.59 16.79 -3.36
N GLU A 42 -3.67 17.15 -2.47
CA GLU A 42 -2.26 17.36 -2.77
C GLU A 42 -1.41 16.11 -2.57
N ARG A 43 -2.02 14.99 -2.15
CA ARG A 43 -1.28 13.78 -1.78
C ARG A 43 -0.50 13.21 -2.96
N PHE A 44 0.65 12.62 -2.66
CA PHE A 44 1.56 11.99 -3.58
C PHE A 44 0.90 10.77 -4.23
N GLN A 45 0.82 10.78 -5.55
CA GLN A 45 0.23 9.70 -6.35
C GLN A 45 1.30 8.79 -6.98
N GLY A 46 2.51 8.73 -6.41
CA GLY A 46 3.61 7.97 -7.02
C GLY A 46 4.20 8.62 -8.27
N LYS A 47 3.98 9.93 -8.45
CA LYS A 47 4.40 10.72 -9.61
C LYS A 47 5.21 11.94 -9.18
N VAL A 48 6.35 12.15 -9.85
CA VAL A 48 7.25 13.27 -9.55
C VAL A 48 7.23 14.32 -10.67
N GLN A 49 7.85 15.48 -10.42
CA GLN A 49 8.06 16.50 -11.45
C GLN A 49 9.08 16.03 -12.50
N GLU A 50 9.09 16.70 -13.65
CA GLU A 50 9.97 16.32 -14.77
C GLU A 50 11.44 16.35 -14.37
N THR A 51 11.85 17.43 -13.70
CA THR A 51 13.20 17.64 -13.19
C THR A 51 13.62 16.54 -12.20
N THR A 52 12.70 16.12 -11.33
CA THR A 52 12.94 15.01 -10.38
C THR A 52 13.09 13.67 -11.09
N ALA A 53 12.22 13.36 -12.05
CA ALA A 53 12.31 12.12 -12.83
C ALA A 53 13.60 12.08 -13.65
N LEU A 54 13.96 13.18 -14.31
CA LEU A 54 15.17 13.30 -15.10
C LEU A 54 16.42 13.08 -14.23
N CYS A 55 16.46 13.68 -13.03
CA CYS A 55 17.56 13.45 -12.10
C CYS A 55 17.68 11.97 -11.68
N ARG A 56 16.56 11.31 -11.37
CA ARG A 56 16.55 9.96 -10.78
C ARG A 56 16.63 8.82 -11.79
N GLY A 57 16.23 9.04 -13.04
CA GLY A 57 16.14 7.96 -14.05
C GLY A 57 16.32 8.39 -15.51
N GLY A 58 16.82 9.61 -15.74
CA GLY A 58 17.06 10.12 -17.10
C GLY A 58 15.79 10.25 -17.94
N GLU A 59 15.99 10.31 -19.25
CA GLU A 59 14.90 10.49 -20.24
C GLU A 59 13.87 9.35 -20.22
N LYS A 60 14.30 8.14 -19.84
CA LYS A 60 13.38 7.00 -19.66
C LYS A 60 12.34 7.33 -18.59
N ALA A 61 12.77 7.76 -17.41
CA ALA A 61 11.85 8.13 -16.35
C ALA A 61 10.90 9.26 -16.78
N VAL A 62 11.42 10.29 -17.46
CA VAL A 62 10.62 11.41 -17.98
C VAL A 62 9.52 10.92 -18.93
N THR A 63 9.87 10.06 -19.90
CA THR A 63 8.93 9.53 -20.90
C THR A 63 7.77 8.78 -20.24
N PHE A 64 8.06 7.97 -19.22
CA PHE A 64 7.07 7.15 -18.53
C PHE A 64 6.16 7.94 -17.56
N ARG A 65 6.46 9.20 -17.23
CA ARG A 65 5.63 10.03 -16.32
C ARG A 65 4.19 10.16 -16.79
N SER A 66 3.97 10.22 -18.09
CA SER A 66 2.63 10.36 -18.70
C SER A 66 1.74 9.11 -18.53
N THR A 67 2.32 7.97 -18.16
CA THR A 67 1.58 6.72 -17.94
C THR A 67 0.87 6.72 -16.58
N PRO A 68 -0.18 5.90 -16.37
CA PRO A 68 -0.89 5.85 -15.08
C PRO A 68 -0.12 5.11 -13.97
N TYR A 69 1.04 4.52 -14.27
CA TYR A 69 1.82 3.71 -13.32
C TYR A 69 2.80 4.56 -12.52
N VAL A 70 3.19 4.11 -11.33
CA VAL A 70 4.19 4.77 -10.48
C VAL A 70 5.54 4.94 -11.19
N ASP A 71 6.24 6.04 -10.91
CA ASP A 71 7.46 6.41 -11.66
C ASP A 71 8.70 5.58 -11.27
N TRP A 72 8.77 5.09 -10.02
CA TRP A 72 10.02 4.61 -9.43
C TRP A 72 10.65 3.41 -10.13
N ALA A 73 9.89 2.55 -10.82
CA ALA A 73 10.45 1.42 -11.58
C ALA A 73 11.26 1.87 -12.82
N ASN A 74 11.14 3.13 -13.20
CA ASN A 74 11.87 3.74 -14.33
C ASN A 74 13.09 4.54 -13.89
N TYR A 75 13.39 4.58 -12.58
CA TYR A 75 14.61 5.19 -12.07
C TYR A 75 15.84 4.31 -12.33
N TRP A 76 17.03 4.89 -12.16
CA TRP A 76 18.27 4.14 -12.30
C TRP A 76 18.37 3.06 -11.22
N ALA A 77 18.70 1.83 -11.62
CA ALA A 77 18.89 0.65 -10.77
C ALA A 77 17.66 0.19 -9.93
N THR A 78 16.44 0.57 -10.29
CA THR A 78 15.21 0.23 -9.53
C THR A 78 14.24 -0.72 -10.24
N GLY A 79 14.47 -1.04 -11.52
CA GLY A 79 13.66 -1.98 -12.29
C GLY A 79 14.27 -3.38 -12.29
N ASP A 80 15.11 -3.65 -13.28
CA ASP A 80 15.90 -4.88 -13.40
C ASP A 80 17.38 -4.53 -13.69
N ALA A 81 18.21 -5.52 -14.01
CA ALA A 81 19.61 -5.25 -14.37
C ALA A 81 19.75 -4.26 -15.56
N GLY A 82 18.75 -4.19 -16.45
CA GLY A 82 18.70 -3.27 -17.57
C GLY A 82 18.30 -1.83 -17.20
N SER A 83 17.90 -1.57 -15.95
CA SER A 83 17.69 -0.20 -15.46
C SER A 83 18.95 0.42 -14.87
N MET A 84 20.10 -0.27 -14.84
CA MET A 84 21.37 0.34 -14.40
C MET A 84 21.81 1.43 -15.37
N TYR A 85 22.53 2.42 -14.85
CA TYR A 85 23.13 3.45 -15.68
C TYR A 85 24.11 2.84 -16.70
N PRO A 86 24.11 3.28 -17.97
CA PRO A 86 24.98 2.71 -18.99
C PRO A 86 26.45 2.66 -18.57
N GLY A 87 27.09 1.49 -18.76
CA GLY A 87 28.49 1.29 -18.40
C GLY A 87 28.76 1.04 -16.91
N THR A 88 27.73 0.85 -16.09
CA THR A 88 27.86 0.52 -14.67
C THR A 88 27.33 -0.88 -14.36
N THR A 89 27.88 -1.52 -13.32
CA THR A 89 27.48 -2.87 -12.87
C THR A 89 27.22 -2.96 -11.37
N SER A 90 27.31 -1.84 -10.65
CA SER A 90 27.16 -1.77 -9.19
C SER A 90 26.40 -0.52 -8.76
N ILE A 91 25.87 -0.58 -7.55
CA ILE A 91 25.25 0.55 -6.86
C ILE A 91 26.35 1.23 -6.04
N ASP A 92 27.25 1.96 -6.70
CA ASP A 92 28.30 2.71 -6.02
C ASP A 92 27.79 4.10 -5.64
N GLY A 93 27.79 4.47 -4.35
CA GLY A 93 27.61 5.85 -3.89
C GLY A 93 26.22 6.49 -4.15
N HIS A 94 25.63 7.05 -3.10
CA HIS A 94 24.29 7.67 -3.11
C HIS A 94 24.08 8.81 -4.12
N LEU A 95 25.14 9.52 -4.52
CA LEU A 95 25.03 10.63 -5.48
C LEU A 95 25.20 10.20 -6.95
N ARG A 96 25.75 9.00 -7.19
CA ARG A 96 25.88 8.45 -8.55
C ARG A 96 24.51 7.98 -9.06
N PRO A 97 24.33 7.80 -10.38
CA PRO A 97 23.02 7.51 -10.97
C PRO A 97 22.24 6.38 -10.30
N ASN A 98 22.86 5.21 -10.13
CA ASN A 98 22.20 4.05 -9.54
C ASN A 98 21.82 4.30 -8.07
N GLY A 99 22.71 4.89 -7.28
CA GLY A 99 22.44 5.23 -5.88
C GLY A 99 21.28 6.23 -5.74
N ARG A 100 21.33 7.34 -6.49
CA ARG A 100 20.28 8.38 -6.42
C ARG A 100 18.93 7.92 -6.97
N GLY A 101 18.93 6.99 -7.92
CA GLY A 101 17.71 6.36 -8.43
C GLY A 101 17.02 5.52 -7.36
N ILE A 102 17.78 4.69 -6.65
CA ILE A 102 17.29 3.88 -5.52
C ILE A 102 16.84 4.76 -4.36
N ASP A 103 17.68 5.71 -3.92
CA ASP A 103 17.33 6.64 -2.85
C ASP A 103 16.06 7.45 -3.20
N GLY A 104 15.95 7.86 -4.46
CA GLY A 104 14.77 8.54 -4.98
C GLY A 104 13.50 7.68 -4.94
N ALA A 105 13.59 6.40 -5.31
CA ALA A 105 12.48 5.46 -5.21
C ALA A 105 12.04 5.23 -3.76
N LEU A 106 12.99 5.04 -2.85
CA LEU A 106 12.71 4.87 -1.42
C LEU A 106 12.06 6.12 -0.82
N LEU A 107 12.53 7.31 -1.21
CA LEU A 107 11.94 8.57 -0.79
C LEU A 107 10.49 8.73 -1.30
N ASP A 108 10.22 8.36 -2.55
CA ASP A 108 8.86 8.39 -3.10
C ASP A 108 7.92 7.41 -2.39
N LEU A 109 8.40 6.19 -2.11
CA LEU A 109 7.65 5.21 -1.31
C LEU A 109 7.33 5.73 0.08
N GLU A 110 8.27 6.45 0.72
CA GLU A 110 8.07 7.03 2.03
C GLU A 110 7.03 8.16 2.02
N TYR A 111 7.06 9.05 1.02
CA TYR A 111 6.00 10.05 0.84
C TYR A 111 4.63 9.40 0.66
N GLN A 112 4.56 8.36 -0.18
CA GLN A 112 3.32 7.64 -0.39
C GLN A 112 2.82 7.00 0.91
N ARG A 113 3.70 6.34 1.66
CA ARG A 113 3.37 5.70 2.94
C ARG A 113 2.86 6.72 3.96
N MET A 114 3.58 7.81 4.19
CA MET A 114 3.21 8.85 5.15
C MET A 114 1.83 9.45 4.81
N GLU A 115 1.58 9.71 3.53
CA GLU A 115 0.34 10.36 3.10
C GLU A 115 -0.84 9.38 2.99
N LEU A 116 -0.58 8.10 2.71
CA LEU A 116 -1.59 7.04 2.89
C LEU A 116 -1.99 6.90 4.36
N ILE A 117 -1.03 6.89 5.30
CA ILE A 117 -1.36 6.86 6.73
C ILE A 117 -2.22 8.06 7.12
N LYS A 118 -1.90 9.25 6.60
CA LYS A 118 -2.63 10.49 6.91
C LYS A 118 -4.03 10.56 6.30
N PHE A 119 -4.23 10.01 5.10
CA PHE A 119 -5.44 10.25 4.30
C PHE A 119 -6.25 9.00 3.92
N ASN A 120 -5.79 7.81 4.32
CA ASN A 120 -6.35 6.52 3.91
C ASN A 120 -6.55 5.54 5.07
N LEU A 121 -6.77 6.02 6.29
CA LEU A 121 -7.19 5.20 7.43
C LEU A 121 -8.54 5.70 7.95
N PHE A 122 -9.60 4.93 7.70
CA PHE A 122 -10.99 5.26 8.06
C PHE A 122 -11.57 4.14 8.91
N ASP A 123 -11.83 4.43 10.18
CA ASP A 123 -12.43 3.46 11.11
C ASP A 123 -13.96 3.57 11.15
N ASN A 124 -14.67 2.46 10.97
CA ASN A 124 -16.12 2.40 11.02
C ASN A 124 -16.66 1.76 12.31
N SER A 125 -15.82 1.53 13.32
CA SER A 125 -16.25 1.04 14.62
C SER A 125 -16.78 2.15 15.55
N GLY A 126 -16.82 3.40 15.05
CA GLY A 126 -17.30 4.57 15.78
C GLY A 126 -16.20 5.53 16.27
N THR A 127 -14.93 5.22 16.03
CA THR A 127 -13.82 6.10 16.49
C THR A 127 -13.56 7.28 15.56
N TYR A 128 -13.95 7.17 14.29
CA TYR A 128 -13.56 8.15 13.25
C TYR A 128 -14.08 9.57 13.48
N ARG A 129 -15.27 9.74 14.06
CA ARG A 129 -15.79 11.07 14.37
C ARG A 129 -14.88 11.83 15.33
N GLU A 130 -14.51 11.17 16.43
CA GLU A 130 -13.60 11.74 17.44
C GLU A 130 -12.17 11.89 16.90
N TYR A 131 -11.75 11.04 15.96
CA TYR A 131 -10.49 11.23 15.24
C TYR A 131 -10.46 12.52 14.39
N LEU A 132 -11.61 12.96 13.86
CA LEU A 132 -11.70 14.22 13.12
C LEU A 132 -11.90 15.42 14.04
N GLU A 133 -12.86 15.33 14.97
CA GLU A 133 -13.28 16.46 15.81
C GLU A 133 -12.33 16.70 16.99
N GLY A 134 -11.62 15.66 17.44
CA GLY A 134 -10.96 15.66 18.74
C GLY A 134 -11.97 15.61 19.89
N ARG A 135 -11.45 15.61 21.12
CA ARG A 135 -12.26 15.76 22.34
C ARG A 135 -11.38 16.28 23.48
N ASP A 136 -12.00 16.96 24.45
CA ASP A 136 -11.35 17.46 25.68
C ASP A 136 -10.10 18.33 25.41
N GLY A 137 -10.14 19.16 24.37
CA GLY A 137 -9.00 20.02 23.98
C GLY A 137 -7.83 19.26 23.32
N VAL A 138 -7.96 17.96 23.11
CA VAL A 138 -6.98 17.11 22.42
C VAL A 138 -7.43 16.91 20.97
N ALA A 139 -6.56 17.27 20.02
CA ALA A 139 -6.80 17.02 18.61
C ALA A 139 -7.00 15.52 18.34
N GLY A 140 -7.93 15.16 17.46
CA GLY A 140 -8.29 13.77 17.19
C GLY A 140 -7.12 12.83 16.88
N PRO A 141 -6.14 13.20 16.03
CA PRO A 141 -4.95 12.38 15.79
C PRO A 141 -4.04 12.16 17.01
N ALA A 142 -4.19 12.97 18.06
CA ALA A 142 -3.48 12.83 19.32
C ALA A 142 -4.23 11.96 20.35
N LEU A 143 -5.50 11.60 20.11
CA LEU A 143 -6.26 10.68 20.96
C LEU A 143 -5.61 9.29 21.00
N LYS A 144 -5.65 8.65 22.18
CA LYS A 144 -5.01 7.34 22.45
C LYS A 144 -5.95 6.29 23.03
N VAL A 145 -7.18 6.66 23.34
CA VAL A 145 -8.17 5.78 23.99
C VAL A 145 -9.51 5.95 23.32
N TRP A 146 -10.20 4.86 23.02
CA TRP A 146 -11.48 4.88 22.31
C TRP A 146 -12.53 4.08 23.06
N ASN A 147 -13.67 4.71 23.36
CA ASN A 147 -14.75 4.03 24.08
C ASN A 147 -15.29 2.81 23.33
N ALA A 148 -15.29 2.88 21.99
CA ALA A 148 -15.66 1.77 21.12
C ALA A 148 -14.73 0.54 21.26
N MET A 149 -13.53 0.70 21.81
CA MET A 149 -12.53 -0.37 21.94
C MET A 149 -12.45 -0.98 23.34
N ARG A 150 -13.44 -0.69 24.20
CA ARG A 150 -13.54 -1.26 25.55
C ARG A 150 -14.14 -2.66 25.50
N LEU A 151 -13.68 -3.56 26.36
CA LEU A 151 -14.36 -4.83 26.59
C LEU A 151 -15.80 -4.58 27.07
N PRO A 152 -16.79 -5.31 26.53
CA PRO A 152 -18.17 -5.24 27.01
C PRO A 152 -18.32 -5.94 28.37
N LYS A 153 -19.42 -5.68 29.07
CA LYS A 153 -19.66 -6.15 30.46
C LYS A 153 -19.73 -7.66 30.61
N ASP A 154 -20.14 -8.35 29.55
CA ASP A 154 -20.22 -9.81 29.45
C ASP A 154 -18.87 -10.47 29.15
N ASN A 155 -17.82 -9.70 28.87
CA ASN A 155 -16.49 -10.25 28.65
C ASN A 155 -15.88 -10.76 29.98
N PRO A 156 -15.33 -11.98 30.02
CA PRO A 156 -14.71 -12.54 31.24
C PRO A 156 -13.60 -11.67 31.85
N ASN A 157 -12.89 -10.92 31.01
CA ASN A 157 -11.79 -10.05 31.44
C ASN A 157 -12.24 -8.61 31.74
N TYR A 158 -13.55 -8.30 31.68
CA TYR A 158 -14.08 -6.94 31.87
C TYR A 158 -13.59 -6.31 33.17
N GLN A 159 -13.73 -7.02 34.29
CA GLN A 159 -13.28 -6.51 35.59
C GLN A 159 -11.76 -6.45 35.68
N ALA A 160 -11.05 -7.41 35.08
CA ALA A 160 -9.59 -7.47 35.10
C ALA A 160 -8.93 -6.29 34.38
N VAL A 161 -9.58 -5.71 33.37
CA VAL A 161 -9.09 -4.51 32.70
C VAL A 161 -9.54 -3.20 33.37
N GLY A 162 -10.36 -3.23 34.42
CA GLY A 162 -10.84 -2.03 35.12
C GLY A 162 -12.36 -1.80 35.07
N GLY A 163 -13.12 -2.68 34.44
CA GLY A 163 -14.58 -2.69 34.47
C GLY A 163 -15.21 -1.40 33.91
N ASP A 164 -16.10 -0.80 34.70
CA ASP A 164 -16.78 0.46 34.38
C ASP A 164 -15.82 1.67 34.37
N GLY A 165 -14.65 1.56 35.01
CA GLY A 165 -13.61 2.59 35.02
C GLY A 165 -12.80 2.65 33.71
N PRO A 166 -11.70 3.43 33.67
CA PRO A 166 -10.76 3.39 32.56
C PRO A 166 -10.22 1.97 32.37
N GLN A 167 -10.35 1.43 31.15
CA GLN A 167 -9.84 0.10 30.87
C GLN A 167 -8.36 0.16 30.48
N LEU A 168 -7.55 -0.65 31.15
CA LEU A 168 -6.11 -0.78 30.91
C LEU A 168 -5.72 -2.25 31.10
N CYS A 169 -5.28 -2.90 30.02
CA CYS A 169 -4.82 -4.28 30.07
C CYS A 169 -3.53 -4.38 30.89
N GLN A 170 -3.47 -5.36 31.80
CA GLN A 170 -2.36 -5.55 32.73
C GLN A 170 -2.19 -7.02 33.09
N GLY A 171 -1.14 -7.35 33.85
CA GLY A 171 -0.90 -8.69 34.34
C GLY A 171 -0.76 -9.71 33.21
N GLU A 172 -1.39 -10.88 33.36
CA GLU A 172 -1.33 -11.96 32.38
C GLU A 172 -1.87 -11.57 30.99
N LEU A 173 -2.80 -10.61 30.91
CA LEU A 173 -3.40 -10.16 29.64
C LEU A 173 -2.40 -9.49 28.70
N ILE A 174 -1.22 -9.09 29.19
CA ILE A 174 -0.16 -8.46 28.39
C ILE A 174 1.12 -9.31 28.34
N ARG A 175 1.11 -10.53 28.89
CA ARG A 175 2.28 -11.44 28.87
C ARG A 175 2.37 -12.30 27.62
N ALA A 176 1.23 -12.59 26.99
CA ALA A 176 1.13 -13.38 25.78
C ALA A 176 -0.03 -12.90 24.89
N ARG A 177 -0.06 -13.37 23.64
CA ARG A 177 -1.22 -13.14 22.77
C ARG A 177 -2.43 -13.89 23.33
N THR A 178 -3.53 -13.18 23.51
CA THR A 178 -4.80 -13.80 23.89
C THR A 178 -5.40 -14.54 22.67
N LEU A 179 -6.20 -15.58 22.92
CA LEU A 179 -6.78 -16.41 21.85
C LEU A 179 -7.68 -15.62 20.89
N ASN A 180 -8.28 -14.54 21.37
CA ASN A 180 -9.16 -13.68 20.58
C ASN A 180 -8.50 -12.34 20.20
N GLY A 181 -7.20 -12.16 20.45
CA GLY A 181 -6.46 -10.94 20.10
C GLY A 181 -6.77 -9.72 20.99
N THR A 182 -7.59 -9.85 22.03
CA THR A 182 -7.79 -8.79 23.03
C THR A 182 -6.50 -8.40 23.74
N CYS A 183 -6.42 -7.15 24.21
CA CYS A 183 -5.30 -6.61 24.97
C CYS A 183 -3.96 -6.52 24.23
N ASN A 184 -3.97 -6.51 22.90
CA ASN A 184 -2.77 -6.17 22.11
C ASN A 184 -2.43 -4.67 22.23
N ASP A 185 -3.44 -3.80 22.05
CA ASP A 185 -3.36 -2.41 22.50
C ASP A 185 -3.77 -2.35 23.98
N ILE A 186 -2.81 -1.98 24.82
CA ILE A 186 -2.94 -1.93 26.27
C ILE A 186 -4.08 -0.99 26.71
N LYS A 187 -4.35 0.07 25.95
CA LYS A 187 -5.37 1.09 26.28
C LYS A 187 -6.70 0.86 25.57
N ASN A 188 -6.72 0.01 24.55
CA ASN A 188 -7.87 -0.25 23.70
C ASN A 188 -8.08 -1.76 23.57
N PRO A 189 -8.61 -2.43 24.62
CA PRO A 189 -8.59 -3.89 24.72
C PRO A 189 -9.17 -4.66 23.52
N LEU A 190 -10.14 -4.10 22.80
CA LEU A 190 -10.72 -4.74 21.60
C LEU A 190 -9.94 -4.48 20.30
N MET A 191 -8.97 -3.57 20.28
CA MET A 191 -8.27 -3.19 19.04
C MET A 191 -7.58 -4.40 18.39
N GLY A 192 -8.02 -4.76 17.18
CA GLY A 192 -7.50 -5.91 16.43
C GLY A 192 -7.96 -7.28 16.93
N SER A 193 -8.92 -7.34 17.86
CA SER A 193 -9.51 -8.59 18.34
C SER A 193 -10.55 -9.18 17.38
N THR A 194 -10.90 -10.44 17.57
CA THR A 194 -11.94 -11.12 16.78
C THR A 194 -13.29 -10.40 16.91
N GLY A 195 -14.07 -10.36 15.83
CA GLY A 195 -15.41 -9.76 15.85
C GLY A 195 -15.41 -8.22 15.77
N GLN A 196 -14.26 -7.58 15.59
CA GLN A 196 -14.20 -6.16 15.29
C GLN A 196 -14.54 -5.86 13.82
N PRO A 197 -15.20 -4.72 13.51
CA PRO A 197 -15.47 -4.30 12.15
C PRO A 197 -14.19 -4.11 11.31
N PHE A 198 -14.28 -4.41 10.01
CA PHE A 198 -13.22 -4.06 9.07
C PHE A 198 -13.19 -2.55 8.81
N ALA A 199 -12.07 -1.92 9.19
CA ALA A 199 -11.75 -0.56 8.80
C ALA A 199 -11.58 -0.44 7.27
N ARG A 200 -11.51 0.80 6.78
CA ARG A 200 -11.45 1.12 5.36
C ARG A 200 -10.25 1.99 5.01
N ASN A 201 -9.74 1.82 3.80
CA ASN A 201 -8.70 2.69 3.24
C ASN A 201 -9.22 3.73 2.23
N ALA A 202 -10.52 3.70 1.97
CA ALA A 202 -11.23 4.63 1.11
C ALA A 202 -12.24 5.44 1.91
N GLN A 203 -12.52 6.66 1.46
CA GLN A 203 -13.50 7.56 2.06
C GLN A 203 -14.89 6.91 2.09
N PHE A 204 -15.65 7.06 3.17
CA PHE A 204 -16.95 6.41 3.35
C PHE A 204 -17.96 6.76 2.26
N GLU A 205 -17.91 7.96 1.69
CA GLU A 205 -18.80 8.39 0.60
C GLU A 205 -18.53 7.64 -0.70
N THR A 206 -17.41 6.93 -0.79
CA THR A 206 -16.98 6.15 -1.96
C THR A 206 -17.08 4.64 -1.77
N THR A 207 -17.48 4.17 -0.58
CA THR A 207 -17.47 2.72 -0.27
C THR A 207 -18.75 2.00 -0.65
N PHE A 208 -19.76 2.74 -1.12
CA PHE A 208 -21.03 2.22 -1.64
C PHE A 208 -21.40 2.91 -2.96
N PRO A 209 -20.57 2.74 -4.02
CA PRO A 209 -20.78 3.43 -5.30
C PRO A 209 -22.09 3.00 -5.98
N ASP A 210 -22.54 1.77 -5.74
CA ASP A 210 -23.79 1.18 -6.22
C ASP A 210 -25.05 1.92 -5.77
N LEU A 211 -25.04 2.49 -4.55
CA LEU A 211 -26.13 3.34 -4.05
C LEU A 211 -26.24 4.66 -4.83
N GLY A 212 -25.25 5.00 -5.64
CA GLY A 212 -25.26 6.19 -6.47
C GLY A 212 -25.40 7.48 -5.67
N LYS A 213 -25.05 7.52 -4.37
CA LYS A 213 -25.26 8.68 -3.50
C LYS A 213 -24.34 9.86 -3.84
N ASN A 214 -23.17 9.57 -4.42
CA ASN A 214 -22.15 10.55 -4.76
C ASN A 214 -22.23 10.98 -6.24
N THR A 215 -22.29 12.29 -6.52
CA THR A 215 -22.35 12.83 -7.89
C THR A 215 -21.17 12.39 -8.76
N LEU A 216 -19.95 12.38 -8.20
CA LEU A 216 -18.76 11.91 -8.92
C LEU A 216 -18.87 10.41 -9.26
N ALA A 217 -19.40 9.60 -8.35
CA ALA A 217 -19.62 8.18 -8.62
C ALA A 217 -20.67 7.97 -9.73
N ARG A 218 -21.81 8.68 -9.68
CA ARG A 218 -22.82 8.64 -10.75
C ARG A 218 -22.23 9.05 -12.10
N ASN A 219 -21.49 10.16 -12.15
CA ASN A 219 -20.91 10.66 -13.40
C ASN A 219 -19.85 9.72 -13.97
N ARG A 220 -19.01 9.11 -13.11
CA ARG A 220 -17.98 8.16 -13.54
C ARG A 220 -18.56 6.85 -14.07
N HIS A 221 -19.62 6.34 -13.43
CA HIS A 221 -20.12 5.00 -13.71
C HIS A 221 -21.36 4.99 -14.61
N GLY A 222 -22.14 6.08 -14.66
CA GLY A 222 -23.37 6.17 -15.46
C GLY A 222 -24.39 5.10 -15.05
N ASN A 223 -24.91 4.36 -16.04
CA ASN A 223 -25.84 3.25 -15.86
C ASN A 223 -25.16 1.92 -15.44
N ARG A 224 -23.86 1.92 -15.16
CA ARG A 224 -23.06 0.73 -14.77
C ARG A 224 -22.94 0.56 -13.25
N LEU A 225 -23.88 1.11 -12.48
CA LEU A 225 -23.96 0.91 -11.04
C LEU A 225 -24.96 -0.20 -10.74
N GLY A 226 -24.49 -1.23 -10.05
CA GLY A 226 -25.30 -2.35 -9.58
C GLY A 226 -24.48 -3.63 -9.42
N LEU A 227 -24.87 -4.46 -8.45
CA LEU A 227 -24.18 -5.71 -8.14
C LEU A 227 -24.05 -6.65 -9.35
N LEU A 228 -25.06 -6.64 -10.24
CA LEU A 228 -25.12 -7.47 -11.44
C LEU A 228 -24.91 -6.68 -12.74
N LYS A 229 -24.18 -5.55 -12.68
CA LYS A 229 -23.97 -4.67 -13.85
C LYS A 229 -22.48 -4.32 -14.06
N PRO A 230 -21.79 -4.97 -15.01
CA PRO A 230 -22.27 -6.09 -15.85
C PRO A 230 -22.45 -7.38 -15.03
N ASP A 231 -23.07 -8.39 -15.64
CA ASP A 231 -23.21 -9.72 -15.04
C ASP A 231 -21.83 -10.27 -14.59
N PRO A 232 -21.64 -10.62 -13.30
CA PRO A 232 -20.39 -11.18 -12.79
C PRO A 232 -19.95 -12.45 -13.52
N GLN A 233 -20.87 -13.26 -14.04
CA GLN A 233 -20.52 -14.44 -14.83
C GLN A 233 -19.91 -14.07 -16.18
N VAL A 234 -20.37 -12.97 -16.79
CA VAL A 234 -19.76 -12.44 -18.02
C VAL A 234 -18.34 -11.99 -17.75
N ILE A 235 -18.09 -11.29 -16.63
CA ILE A 235 -16.72 -10.92 -16.20
C ILE A 235 -15.86 -12.17 -16.03
N SER A 236 -16.34 -13.16 -15.26
CA SER A 236 -15.62 -14.41 -15.00
C SER A 236 -15.23 -15.15 -16.29
N ARG A 237 -16.19 -15.31 -17.21
CA ARG A 237 -15.98 -16.03 -18.47
C ARG A 237 -15.08 -15.27 -19.45
N MET A 238 -15.26 -13.96 -19.55
CA MET A 238 -14.56 -13.16 -20.57
C MET A 238 -13.19 -12.67 -20.13
N LEU A 239 -12.98 -12.39 -18.84
CA LEU A 239 -11.76 -11.75 -18.34
C LEU A 239 -10.92 -12.63 -17.41
N PHE A 240 -11.52 -13.60 -16.71
CA PHE A 240 -10.80 -14.42 -15.72
C PHE A 240 -10.60 -15.88 -16.13
N THR A 241 -11.35 -16.37 -17.12
CA THR A 241 -11.12 -17.70 -17.68
C THR A 241 -9.73 -17.73 -18.31
N ARG A 242 -8.92 -18.71 -17.90
CA ARG A 242 -7.58 -18.92 -18.44
C ARG A 242 -7.65 -19.91 -19.60
N PRO A 243 -7.58 -19.48 -20.87
CA PRO A 243 -7.68 -20.38 -22.01
C PRO A 243 -6.52 -21.38 -22.00
N GLN A 244 -6.80 -22.61 -22.43
CA GLN A 244 -5.81 -23.70 -22.48
C GLN A 244 -5.72 -24.21 -23.92
N SER A 245 -4.52 -24.22 -24.49
CA SER A 245 -4.22 -24.79 -25.81
C SER A 245 -4.35 -26.31 -25.81
N GLN A 246 -4.08 -26.95 -24.67
CA GLN A 246 -4.23 -28.40 -24.46
C GLN A 246 -5.02 -28.68 -23.16
N PRO A 247 -6.35 -28.46 -23.13
CA PRO A 247 -7.15 -28.60 -21.91
C PRO A 247 -7.01 -29.96 -21.22
N GLY A 248 -6.89 -31.04 -22.00
CA GLY A 248 -6.71 -32.40 -21.48
C GLY A 248 -5.40 -32.63 -20.71
N LYS A 249 -4.33 -31.86 -21.00
CA LYS A 249 -3.06 -31.92 -20.25
C LYS A 249 -3.08 -31.09 -18.97
N CYS A 250 -3.94 -30.07 -18.92
CA CYS A 250 -4.12 -29.24 -17.73
C CYS A 250 -5.11 -29.89 -16.74
N ALA A 251 -6.16 -30.54 -17.28
CA ALA A 251 -7.24 -31.16 -16.53
C ALA A 251 -7.81 -30.22 -15.45
N GLU A 252 -8.17 -28.99 -15.85
CA GLU A 252 -8.67 -27.94 -14.94
C GLU A 252 -7.69 -27.60 -13.79
N GLY A 253 -6.39 -27.84 -13.98
CA GLY A 253 -5.35 -27.63 -12.98
C GLY A 253 -5.11 -28.82 -12.06
N GLN A 254 -5.85 -29.92 -12.21
CA GLN A 254 -5.65 -31.16 -11.44
C GLN A 254 -4.43 -31.97 -11.92
N GLY A 255 -3.92 -31.67 -13.12
CA GLY A 255 -2.84 -32.43 -13.74
C GLY A 255 -3.29 -33.80 -14.26
N LEU A 256 -2.34 -34.63 -14.64
CA LEU A 256 -2.60 -35.96 -15.21
C LEU A 256 -2.50 -37.07 -14.14
N PRO A 257 -3.18 -38.21 -14.32
CA PRO A 257 -3.09 -39.35 -13.41
C PRO A 257 -1.64 -39.76 -13.12
N GLY A 258 -1.38 -40.17 -11.88
CA GLY A 258 -0.04 -40.59 -11.43
C GLY A 258 0.98 -39.45 -11.35
N TYR A 259 0.54 -38.18 -11.32
CA TYR A 259 1.40 -36.99 -11.29
C TYR A 259 2.38 -36.95 -12.47
N SER A 260 1.93 -37.35 -13.66
CA SER A 260 2.78 -37.35 -14.85
C SER A 260 3.38 -35.96 -15.11
N ALA A 261 4.68 -35.94 -15.42
CA ALA A 261 5.41 -34.73 -15.80
C ALA A 261 4.93 -34.13 -17.14
N ASP A 262 4.15 -34.87 -17.92
CA ASP A 262 3.52 -34.38 -19.16
C ASP A 262 2.32 -33.44 -18.89
N ALA A 263 1.87 -33.36 -17.64
CA ALA A 263 0.82 -32.42 -17.24
C ALA A 263 1.29 -30.98 -17.48
N SER A 264 0.44 -30.18 -18.13
CA SER A 264 0.79 -28.81 -18.50
C SER A 264 -0.46 -27.95 -18.60
N CYS A 265 -0.38 -26.75 -18.02
CA CYS A 265 -1.35 -25.68 -18.19
C CYS A 265 -0.66 -24.46 -18.82
N ASP A 266 -1.39 -23.73 -19.66
CA ASP A 266 -0.96 -22.47 -20.22
C ASP A 266 -1.04 -21.37 -19.16
N TYR A 267 0.12 -20.89 -18.69
CA TYR A 267 0.24 -19.71 -17.84
C TYR A 267 1.64 -19.10 -17.94
N LYS A 268 1.75 -17.81 -17.62
CA LYS A 268 3.05 -17.15 -17.48
C LYS A 268 3.65 -17.49 -16.11
N LYS A 269 4.71 -18.29 -16.11
CA LYS A 269 5.46 -18.62 -14.88
C LYS A 269 6.15 -17.38 -14.33
N ALA A 270 6.10 -17.19 -13.02
CA ALA A 270 6.95 -16.23 -12.32
C ALA A 270 8.27 -16.93 -11.98
N PRO A 271 9.42 -16.54 -12.57
CA PRO A 271 10.67 -17.30 -12.43
C PRO A 271 11.26 -17.25 -11.02
N PHE A 272 10.81 -16.31 -10.19
CA PHE A 272 11.30 -16.08 -8.83
C PHE A 272 10.31 -16.53 -7.73
N PHE A 273 9.10 -16.97 -8.09
CA PHE A 273 8.09 -17.45 -7.14
C PHE A 273 7.78 -18.93 -7.38
N ASN A 274 7.90 -19.74 -6.33
CA ASN A 274 7.46 -21.12 -6.34
C ASN A 274 6.03 -21.26 -5.78
N VAL A 275 5.46 -22.46 -5.87
CA VAL A 275 4.09 -22.73 -5.38
C VAL A 275 3.96 -22.61 -3.85
N LEU A 276 5.05 -22.80 -3.09
CA LEU A 276 5.03 -22.63 -1.63
C LEU A 276 4.69 -21.18 -1.24
N ALA A 277 5.15 -20.20 -2.02
CA ALA A 277 4.77 -18.80 -1.80
C ALA A 277 3.26 -18.57 -1.99
N ALA A 278 2.61 -19.31 -2.88
CA ALA A 278 1.16 -19.24 -3.06
C ALA A 278 0.40 -19.83 -1.86
N PHE A 279 0.85 -20.97 -1.33
CA PHE A 279 0.28 -21.54 -0.11
C PHE A 279 0.52 -20.65 1.11
N TRP A 280 1.69 -20.02 1.19
CA TRP A 280 2.03 -19.10 2.27
C TRP A 280 1.07 -17.92 2.32
N ILE A 281 0.76 -17.26 1.19
CA ILE A 281 -0.15 -16.11 1.21
C ILE A 281 -1.60 -16.52 1.54
N GLN A 282 -2.03 -17.73 1.18
CA GLN A 282 -3.32 -18.27 1.63
C GLN A 282 -3.30 -18.54 3.14
N PHE A 283 -2.23 -19.15 3.67
CA PHE A 283 -2.02 -19.37 5.10
C PHE A 283 -2.07 -18.06 5.89
N MET A 284 -1.42 -17.01 5.40
CA MET A 284 -1.50 -15.67 5.98
C MET A 284 -2.93 -15.09 5.93
N THR A 285 -3.67 -15.32 4.84
CA THR A 285 -5.08 -14.89 4.74
C THR A 285 -5.95 -15.55 5.82
N HIS A 286 -5.71 -16.84 6.12
CA HIS A 286 -6.40 -17.56 7.20
C HIS A 286 -6.06 -17.04 8.61
N ASP A 287 -4.89 -16.42 8.79
CA ASP A 287 -4.51 -15.74 10.04
C ASP A 287 -5.15 -14.34 10.13
N TRP A 288 -5.20 -13.60 9.01
CA TRP A 288 -5.52 -12.18 9.04
C TRP A 288 -7.01 -11.84 9.03
N PHE A 289 -7.83 -12.49 8.19
CA PHE A 289 -9.22 -12.05 8.04
C PHE A 289 -10.17 -13.09 7.45
N SER A 290 -11.42 -13.02 7.88
CA SER A 290 -12.59 -13.63 7.24
C SER A 290 -13.80 -12.71 7.41
N HIS A 291 -14.75 -12.77 6.47
CA HIS A 291 -16.04 -12.10 6.63
C HIS A 291 -17.02 -13.03 7.37
N MET A 292 -17.86 -12.49 8.24
CA MET A 292 -18.97 -13.23 8.83
C MET A 292 -20.07 -13.42 7.78
N GLU A 293 -20.74 -14.58 7.74
CA GLU A 293 -21.80 -14.87 6.76
C GLU A 293 -23.06 -14.00 6.95
N GLU A 294 -23.28 -13.48 8.16
CA GLU A 294 -24.50 -12.75 8.56
C GLU A 294 -24.34 -11.21 8.50
N GLY A 295 -23.55 -10.70 7.55
CA GLY A 295 -23.32 -9.27 7.35
C GLY A 295 -24.47 -8.52 6.69
#